data_AF-A0A8J8IX02-F1
#
_entry.id   AF-A0A8J8IX02-F1
#
_cell.length_a   1.000
_cell.length_b   1.000
_cell.length_c   1.000
_cell.angle_alpha   90.00
_cell.angle_beta   90.00
_cell.angle_gamma   90.00
#
_symmetry.space_group_name_H-M   'P 1'
#
loop_
_entity.id
_entity.type
_entity.pdbx_description
1 polymer ?
#
loop_
_entity_poly.entity_id
_entity_poly.type
_entity_poly.pdbx_seq_one_letter_code
_entity_poly.pdbx_strand_id
1 'polypeptide(L)'
;MLKLQETIISVIKKVREHRLLYEKNEEAVKQHLIGEIFRTLGWDWENPREVRPEERTEEGRADYALVLEDKIVAYVEAKNLGINVLRNERVLRQLAGYCFSRGVKYGIITNGTQWKVVKAFEENSTLEDRILLRIDLLNEPLERATLKLSFLSKNKITKLEDYSLYLEAFTWGFENLKKSYPKDFLLSYLTSSIKSNFLLLDHLDGSEIPKGLYVYDNGWKGVPLIEKNLKGVLLSLLLYLAEKASKKEKNEILIAYKQLRNIPLSKDQIMLLLRELEKEKGVKIGLEI
;
A
#
# COMPACT_ATOMS: atom_id res chain seq x y z
N MET A 1 8.22 2.70 -2.68
CA MET A 1 7.61 1.61 -1.90
C MET A 1 8.49 0.37 -1.90
N LEU A 2 8.88 -0.19 -3.05
CA LEU A 2 9.77 -1.35 -3.14
C LEU A 2 11.06 -1.23 -2.29
N LYS A 3 11.80 -0.12 -2.43
CA LYS A 3 13.01 0.14 -1.62
C LYS A 3 12.76 0.11 -0.10
N LEU A 4 11.61 0.61 0.36
CA LEU A 4 11.25 0.58 1.77
C LEU A 4 10.93 -0.85 2.25
N GLN A 5 10.30 -1.66 1.41
CA GLN A 5 10.09 -3.09 1.70
C GLN A 5 11.42 -3.82 1.85
N GLU A 6 12.37 -3.60 0.94
CA GLU A 6 13.72 -4.17 1.01
C GLU A 6 14.44 -3.76 2.30
N THR A 7 14.37 -2.48 2.68
CA THR A 7 14.92 -1.98 3.94
C THR A 7 14.26 -2.64 5.16
N ILE A 8 12.93 -2.78 5.17
CA ILE A 8 12.22 -3.45 6.27
C ILE A 8 12.68 -4.91 6.39
N ILE A 9 12.82 -5.62 5.27
CA ILE A 9 13.33 -7.00 5.23
C ILE A 9 14.76 -7.06 5.77
N SER A 10 15.63 -6.14 5.35
CA SER A 10 17.01 -6.00 5.85
C SER A 10 17.06 -5.82 7.37
N VAL A 11 16.25 -4.89 7.91
CA VAL A 11 16.12 -4.65 9.36
C VAL A 11 15.65 -5.89 10.11
N ILE A 12 14.61 -6.58 9.61
CA ILE A 12 14.11 -7.83 10.22
C ILE A 12 15.20 -8.90 10.23
N LYS A 13 15.96 -9.03 9.13
CA LYS A 13 17.08 -9.99 9.03
C LYS A 13 18.16 -9.69 10.06
N LYS A 14 18.63 -8.44 10.16
CA LYS A 14 19.60 -8.00 11.18
C LYS A 14 19.11 -8.35 12.59
N VAL A 15 17.85 -8.06 12.88
CA VAL A 15 17.25 -8.35 14.21
C VAL A 15 17.26 -9.84 14.51
N ARG A 16 16.97 -10.70 13.53
CA ARG A 16 17.01 -12.17 13.72
C ARG A 16 18.44 -12.68 13.94
N GLU A 17 19.41 -12.15 13.19
CA GLU A 17 20.81 -12.59 13.24
C GLU A 17 21.56 -12.07 14.48
N HIS A 18 21.20 -10.88 14.98
CA HIS A 18 21.93 -10.19 16.04
C HIS A 18 21.04 -9.70 17.19
N ARG A 19 19.98 -10.46 17.52
CA ARG A 19 18.97 -10.05 18.51
C ARG A 19 19.55 -9.58 19.85
N LEU A 20 20.46 -10.36 20.43
CA LEU A 20 21.07 -10.06 21.73
C LEU A 20 21.84 -8.74 21.75
N LEU A 21 22.43 -8.34 20.62
CA LEU A 21 23.10 -7.04 20.49
C LEU A 21 22.06 -5.93 20.61
N TYR A 22 20.99 -5.99 19.82
CA TYR A 22 19.98 -4.95 19.77
C TYR A 22 19.12 -4.86 21.02
N GLU A 23 18.93 -5.96 21.76
CA GLU A 23 18.24 -5.94 23.05
C GLU A 23 19.04 -5.23 24.15
N LYS A 24 20.37 -5.16 24.01
CA LYS A 24 21.26 -4.58 25.03
C LYS A 24 21.86 -3.24 24.64
N ASN A 25 21.85 -2.89 23.36
CA ASN A 25 22.54 -1.72 22.84
C ASN A 25 21.58 -0.83 22.03
N GLU A 26 21.09 0.22 22.68
CA GLU A 26 20.24 1.23 22.05
C GLU A 26 20.95 1.99 20.92
N GLU A 27 22.25 2.24 21.06
CA GLU A 27 23.04 2.93 20.01
C GLU A 27 23.16 2.09 18.75
N ALA A 28 23.33 0.76 18.90
CA ALA A 28 23.29 -0.15 17.75
C ALA A 28 21.91 -0.14 17.06
N VAL A 29 20.82 -0.01 17.83
CA VAL A 29 19.46 0.13 17.25
C VAL A 29 19.33 1.44 16.47
N LYS A 30 19.79 2.56 17.05
CA LYS A 30 19.80 3.88 16.41
C LYS A 30 20.53 3.85 15.07
N GLN A 31 21.75 3.33 15.05
CA GLN A 31 22.61 3.35 13.85
C GLN A 31 22.22 2.31 12.80
N HIS A 32 21.97 1.06 13.23
CA HIS A 32 21.84 -0.06 12.29
C HIS A 32 20.41 -0.29 11.79
N LEU A 33 19.40 0.11 12.57
CA LEU A 33 17.99 -0.17 12.27
C LEU A 33 17.24 1.13 11.95
N ILE A 34 17.22 2.08 12.89
CA ILE A 34 16.46 3.34 12.77
C ILE A 34 17.02 4.21 11.65
N GLY A 35 18.35 4.44 11.64
CA GLY A 35 19.00 5.25 10.62
C GLY A 35 18.84 4.67 9.20
N GLU A 36 18.84 3.34 9.05
CA GLU A 36 18.60 2.70 7.74
C GLU A 36 17.19 2.99 7.21
N ILE A 37 16.17 2.88 8.09
CA ILE A 37 14.79 3.19 7.73
C ILE A 37 14.64 4.67 7.35
N PHE A 38 15.15 5.59 8.17
CA PHE A 38 15.02 7.03 7.90
C PHE A 38 15.73 7.47 6.61
N ARG A 39 16.93 6.93 6.32
CA ARG A 39 17.61 7.14 5.03
C ARG A 39 16.73 6.70 3.85
N THR A 40 16.10 5.54 3.94
CA THR A 40 15.18 5.05 2.89
C THR A 40 13.90 5.88 2.80
N LEU A 41 13.45 6.46 3.91
CA LEU A 41 12.34 7.42 3.97
C LEU A 41 12.70 8.81 3.41
N GLY A 42 13.93 9.00 2.93
CA GLY A 42 14.39 10.20 2.25
C GLY A 42 14.89 11.30 3.17
N TRP A 43 15.19 10.98 4.43
CA TRP A 43 15.91 11.87 5.34
C TRP A 43 17.40 11.71 5.15
N ASP A 44 18.10 12.82 4.93
CA ASP A 44 19.56 12.80 4.92
C ASP A 44 20.07 12.73 6.37
N TRP A 45 20.41 11.52 6.82
CA TRP A 45 20.77 11.20 8.20
C TRP A 45 22.05 11.88 8.68
N GLU A 46 22.90 12.34 7.76
CA GLU A 46 24.19 12.98 8.05
C GLU A 46 24.10 14.51 7.91
N ASN A 47 22.96 15.04 7.45
CA ASN A 47 22.75 16.46 7.24
C ASN A 47 22.07 17.10 8.47
N PRO A 48 22.75 18.00 9.22
CA PRO A 48 22.19 18.65 10.41
C PRO A 48 21.04 19.63 10.10
N ARG A 49 20.79 19.94 8.81
CA ARG A 49 19.59 20.67 8.38
C ARG A 49 18.36 19.79 8.25
N GLU A 50 18.51 18.48 8.33
CA GLU A 50 17.43 17.50 8.19
C GLU A 50 17.29 16.59 9.41
N VAL A 51 18.40 16.14 9.98
CA VAL A 51 18.43 15.27 11.16
C VAL A 51 19.44 15.81 12.15
N ARG A 52 18.98 16.17 13.35
CA ARG A 52 19.84 16.65 14.43
C ARG A 52 19.86 15.63 15.56
N PRO A 53 20.99 14.97 15.84
CA PRO A 53 21.10 14.09 17.00
C PRO A 53 21.13 14.92 18.29
N GLU A 54 20.65 14.32 19.38
CA GLU A 54 20.80 14.85 20.73
C GLU A 54 20.23 16.28 20.92
N GLU A 55 19.09 16.56 20.26
CA GLU A 55 18.43 17.86 20.28
C GLU A 55 17.89 18.17 21.69
N ARG A 56 18.42 19.23 22.30
CA ARG A 56 18.04 19.64 23.65
C ARG A 56 16.68 20.32 23.66
N THR A 57 15.88 19.97 24.66
CA THR A 57 14.61 20.63 25.01
C THR A 57 14.71 21.19 26.43
N GLU A 58 13.74 22.01 26.85
CA GLU A 58 13.75 22.58 28.21
C GLU A 58 13.55 21.50 29.28
N GLU A 59 12.85 20.42 28.92
CA GLU A 59 12.49 19.33 29.83
C GLU A 59 13.36 18.05 29.62
N GLY A 60 14.36 18.10 28.73
CA GLY A 60 15.26 16.98 28.46
C GLY A 60 15.94 17.03 27.10
N ARG A 61 16.01 15.88 26.43
CA ARG A 61 16.72 15.71 25.16
C ARG A 61 16.06 14.62 24.34
N ALA A 62 15.79 14.92 23.08
CA ALA A 62 15.35 13.91 22.11
C ALA A 62 16.58 13.30 21.43
N ASP A 63 16.55 12.00 21.13
CA ASP A 63 17.65 11.35 20.44
C ASP A 63 17.88 11.93 19.05
N TYR A 64 16.80 12.25 18.33
CA TYR A 64 16.85 12.95 17.05
C TYR A 64 15.72 13.96 16.90
N ALA A 65 16.00 15.06 16.22
CA ALA A 65 15.00 15.97 15.67
C ALA A 65 15.00 15.88 14.13
N LEU A 66 13.82 15.73 13.56
CA LEU A 66 13.59 15.78 12.12
C LEU A 66 13.23 17.21 11.72
N VAL A 67 13.97 17.77 10.76
CA VAL A 67 13.91 19.17 10.36
C VAL A 67 13.49 19.29 8.90
N LEU A 68 12.45 20.07 8.65
CA LEU A 68 11.96 20.36 7.31
C LEU A 68 11.76 21.88 7.20
N GLU A 69 12.34 22.50 6.17
CA GLU A 69 12.25 23.95 5.94
C GLU A 69 12.62 24.77 7.21
N ASP A 70 13.75 24.40 7.82
CA ASP A 70 14.30 25.00 9.05
C ASP A 70 13.42 24.86 10.31
N LYS A 71 12.34 24.08 10.24
CA LYS A 71 11.45 23.79 11.38
C LYS A 71 11.56 22.35 11.81
N ILE A 72 11.61 22.11 13.11
CA ILE A 72 11.53 20.76 13.67
C ILE A 72 10.08 20.27 13.53
N VAL A 73 9.88 19.22 12.75
CA VAL A 73 8.55 18.64 12.50
C VAL A 73 8.24 17.46 13.42
N ALA A 74 9.29 16.75 13.87
CA ALA A 74 9.14 15.64 14.80
C ALA A 74 10.37 15.44 15.68
N TYR A 75 10.15 14.95 16.90
CA TYR A 75 11.19 14.35 17.73
C TYR A 75 11.11 12.82 17.66
N VAL A 76 12.27 12.17 17.62
CA VAL A 76 12.41 10.71 17.64
C VAL A 76 13.13 10.31 18.92
N GLU A 77 12.51 9.40 19.65
CA GLU A 77 13.03 8.77 20.86
C GLU A 77 13.28 7.28 20.55
N ALA A 78 14.53 6.85 20.62
CA ALA A 78 14.91 5.47 20.40
C ALA A 78 14.92 4.70 21.73
N LYS A 79 14.74 3.39 21.61
CA LYS A 79 14.95 2.42 22.69
C LYS A 79 15.69 1.21 22.15
N ASN A 80 16.36 0.46 23.02
CA ASN A 80 16.85 -0.86 22.64
C ASN A 80 15.68 -1.81 22.30
N LEU A 81 15.97 -2.87 21.56
CA LEU A 81 14.98 -3.85 21.07
C LEU A 81 14.21 -4.56 22.20
N GLY A 82 14.80 -4.64 23.40
CA GLY A 82 14.19 -5.31 24.56
C GLY A 82 13.02 -4.52 25.16
N ILE A 83 12.88 -3.23 24.84
CA ILE A 83 11.77 -2.40 25.30
C ILE A 83 10.61 -2.47 24.32
N ASN A 84 9.43 -2.86 24.81
CA ASN A 84 8.19 -2.79 24.05
C ASN A 84 7.67 -1.35 24.01
N VAL A 85 7.93 -0.64 22.92
CA VAL A 85 7.55 0.78 22.75
C VAL A 85 6.04 0.96 22.54
N LEU A 86 5.32 -0.06 22.06
CA LEU A 86 3.88 0.03 21.86
C LEU A 86 3.11 0.16 23.19
N ARG A 87 3.67 -0.42 24.26
CA ARG A 87 3.11 -0.42 25.63
C ARG A 87 3.75 0.61 26.57
N ASN A 88 4.73 1.38 26.11
CA ASN A 88 5.46 2.31 26.97
C ASN A 88 4.81 3.71 27.01
N GLU A 89 3.72 3.85 27.77
CA GLU A 89 2.99 5.11 27.87
C GLU A 89 3.77 6.22 28.56
N ARG A 90 4.66 5.88 29.51
CA ARG A 90 5.44 6.87 30.26
C ARG A 90 6.37 7.66 29.33
N VAL A 91 7.14 6.96 28.51
CA VAL A 91 8.06 7.60 27.55
C VAL A 91 7.27 8.36 26.49
N LEU A 92 6.15 7.82 26.04
CA LEU A 92 5.29 8.52 25.08
C LEU A 92 4.74 9.85 25.64
N ARG A 93 4.32 9.86 26.91
CA ARG A 93 3.82 11.07 27.59
C ARG A 93 4.91 12.13 27.72
N GLN A 94 6.12 11.71 28.10
CA GLN A 94 7.29 12.59 28.17
C GLN A 94 7.63 13.19 26.81
N LEU A 95 7.68 12.36 25.77
CA LEU A 95 7.93 12.80 24.40
C LEU A 95 6.87 13.79 23.91
N ALA A 96 5.59 13.55 24.21
CA ALA A 96 4.52 14.48 23.87
C ALA A 96 4.68 15.84 24.58
N GLY A 97 5.11 15.86 25.85
CA GLY A 97 5.42 17.08 26.59
C GLY A 97 6.57 17.88 25.96
N TYR A 98 7.63 17.20 25.54
CA TYR A 98 8.76 17.81 24.82
C TYR A 98 8.35 18.44 23.50
N CYS A 99 7.48 17.74 22.77
CA CYS A 99 6.95 18.27 21.51
C CYS A 99 6.11 19.52 21.77
N PHE A 100 5.22 19.48 22.76
CA PHE A 100 4.32 20.58 23.10
C PHE A 100 5.07 21.85 23.52
N SER A 101 6.04 21.74 24.45
CA SER A 101 6.81 22.90 24.95
C SER A 101 7.61 23.62 23.87
N ARG A 102 7.94 22.94 22.76
CA ARG A 102 8.74 23.48 21.65
C ARG A 102 7.93 23.75 20.38
N GLY A 103 6.61 23.57 20.42
CA GLY A 103 5.75 23.72 19.25
C GLY A 103 6.03 22.70 18.14
N VAL A 104 6.66 21.56 18.48
CA VAL A 104 6.91 20.45 17.55
C VAL A 104 5.68 19.59 17.44
N LYS A 105 5.33 19.19 16.21
CA LYS A 105 4.02 18.61 15.92
C LYS A 105 3.89 17.16 16.33
N TYR A 106 4.96 16.37 16.15
CA TYR A 106 4.91 14.91 16.30
C TYR A 106 6.02 14.37 17.21
N GLY A 107 5.67 13.37 18.02
CA GLY A 107 6.61 12.51 18.73
C GLY A 107 6.61 11.11 18.12
N ILE A 108 7.80 10.55 17.89
CA ILE A 108 8.01 9.20 17.38
C ILE A 108 8.83 8.42 18.42
N ILE A 109 8.28 7.33 18.96
CA ILE A 109 9.05 6.40 19.79
C ILE A 109 9.26 5.08 19.02
N THR A 110 10.49 4.58 19.02
CA THR A 110 10.82 3.35 18.29
C THR A 110 11.96 2.55 18.92
N ASN A 111 11.97 1.23 18.69
CA ASN A 111 13.12 0.36 18.95
C ASN A 111 13.66 -0.28 17.64
N GLY A 112 13.42 0.36 16.50
CA GLY A 112 13.77 -0.12 15.17
C GLY A 112 12.75 -1.09 14.55
N THR A 113 12.09 -1.94 15.35
CA THR A 113 11.06 -2.88 14.86
C THR A 113 9.64 -2.48 15.21
N GLN A 114 9.46 -1.73 16.28
CA GLN A 114 8.18 -1.19 16.71
C GLN A 114 8.25 0.33 16.63
N TRP A 115 7.15 0.94 16.18
CA TRP A 115 7.04 2.39 16.03
C TRP A 115 5.68 2.84 16.53
N LYS A 116 5.67 3.91 17.32
CA LYS A 116 4.46 4.57 17.79
C LYS A 116 4.61 6.06 17.58
N VAL A 117 3.61 6.67 16.95
CA VAL A 117 3.64 8.08 16.54
C VAL A 117 2.47 8.79 17.19
N VAL A 118 2.75 9.94 17.83
CA VAL A 118 1.78 10.69 18.60
C VAL A 118 1.79 12.17 18.18
N LYS A 119 0.60 12.77 18.13
CA LYS A 119 0.42 14.21 17.98
C LYS A 119 0.70 14.89 19.31
N ALA A 120 1.52 15.93 19.30
CA ALA A 120 1.97 16.62 20.51
C ALA A 120 0.82 17.21 21.33
N PHE A 121 -0.22 17.72 20.67
CA PHE A 121 -1.37 18.34 21.30
C PHE A 121 -2.60 18.32 20.38
N GLU A 122 -3.76 18.13 20.98
CA GLU A 122 -5.07 18.24 20.36
C GLU A 122 -6.09 18.55 21.45
N GLU A 123 -6.96 19.52 21.20
CA GLU A 123 -7.95 19.95 22.19
C GLU A 123 -8.92 18.82 22.51
N ASN A 124 -9.33 18.71 23.78
CA ASN A 124 -10.31 17.72 24.25
C ASN A 124 -9.94 16.26 23.94
N SER A 125 -8.64 15.94 23.91
CA SER A 125 -8.14 14.60 23.60
C SER A 125 -7.28 14.01 24.72
N THR A 126 -7.30 12.69 24.87
CA THR A 126 -6.34 11.97 25.72
C THR A 126 -5.02 11.74 24.98
N LEU A 127 -4.03 11.13 25.65
CA LEU A 127 -2.81 10.69 24.96
C LEU A 127 -3.10 9.57 23.95
N GLU A 128 -4.09 8.72 24.24
CA GLU A 128 -4.44 7.59 23.38
C GLU A 128 -5.10 8.06 22.08
N ASP A 129 -6.02 9.01 22.17
CA ASP A 129 -6.70 9.62 21.01
C ASP A 129 -5.72 10.29 20.05
N ARG A 130 -4.58 10.77 20.55
CA ARG A 130 -3.54 11.45 19.77
C ARG A 130 -2.57 10.51 19.06
N ILE A 131 -2.72 9.19 19.19
CA ILE A 131 -1.81 8.23 18.54
C ILE A 131 -2.20 8.06 17.07
N LEU A 132 -1.33 8.54 16.20
CA LEU A 132 -1.55 8.52 14.75
C LEU A 132 -1.18 7.17 14.13
N LEU A 133 -0.15 6.50 14.64
CA LEU A 133 0.32 5.22 14.08
C LEU A 133 0.85 4.28 15.15
N ARG A 134 0.59 2.99 14.91
CA ARG A 134 1.25 1.84 15.55
C ARG A 134 1.73 0.89 14.48
N ILE A 135 2.99 0.52 14.55
CA ILE A 135 3.66 -0.33 13.57
C ILE A 135 4.48 -1.37 14.33
N ASP A 136 4.29 -2.64 14.01
CA ASP A 136 5.15 -3.74 14.47
C ASP A 136 5.67 -4.53 13.26
N LEU A 137 6.95 -4.34 12.91
CA LEU A 137 7.59 -4.99 11.76
C LEU A 137 7.66 -6.51 11.89
N LEU A 138 7.56 -7.06 13.10
CA LEU A 138 7.64 -8.50 13.34
C LEU A 138 6.25 -9.16 13.38
N ASN A 139 5.20 -8.39 13.62
CA ASN A 139 3.83 -8.89 13.83
C ASN A 139 2.80 -8.32 12.84
N GLU A 140 3.22 -7.54 11.84
CA GLU A 140 2.35 -7.03 10.77
C GLU A 140 2.80 -7.53 9.38
N PRO A 141 1.85 -7.70 8.43
CA PRO A 141 2.18 -7.90 7.01
C PRO A 141 3.10 -6.79 6.48
N LEU A 142 4.06 -7.16 5.64
CA LEU A 142 5.08 -6.26 5.10
C LEU A 142 4.46 -5.04 4.40
N GLU A 143 3.40 -5.23 3.63
CA GLU A 143 2.70 -4.18 2.90
C GLU A 143 2.06 -3.16 3.85
N ARG A 144 1.46 -3.62 4.95
CA ARG A 144 0.84 -2.76 5.97
C ARG A 144 1.90 -1.94 6.70
N ALA A 145 2.96 -2.59 7.14
CA ALA A 145 4.09 -1.93 7.79
C ALA A 145 4.75 -0.89 6.86
N THR A 146 4.97 -1.26 5.59
CA THR A 146 5.53 -0.37 4.56
C THR A 146 4.65 0.85 4.33
N LEU A 147 3.34 0.66 4.18
CA LEU A 147 2.41 1.77 3.95
C LEU A 147 2.47 2.77 5.12
N LYS A 148 2.31 2.28 6.35
CA LYS A 148 2.33 3.11 7.56
C LYS A 148 3.67 3.83 7.75
N LEU A 149 4.80 3.12 7.64
CA LEU A 149 6.14 3.75 7.73
C LEU A 149 6.34 4.79 6.64
N SER A 150 5.78 4.59 5.44
CA SER A 150 5.91 5.55 4.35
C SER A 150 5.31 6.92 4.69
N PHE A 151 4.39 7.03 5.66
CA PHE A 151 3.85 8.32 6.07
C PHE A 151 4.87 9.19 6.82
N LEU A 152 5.95 8.58 7.34
CA LEU A 152 7.06 9.26 7.99
C LEU A 152 8.13 9.74 7.01
N SER A 153 7.94 9.54 5.69
CA SER A 153 8.87 10.06 4.69
C SER A 153 8.91 11.57 4.68
N LYS A 154 10.08 12.13 4.34
CA LYS A 154 10.33 13.57 4.35
C LYS A 154 9.27 14.36 3.57
N ASN A 155 8.79 13.82 2.45
CA ASN A 155 7.78 14.44 1.60
C ASN A 155 6.31 14.17 2.00
N LYS A 156 6.06 13.37 3.06
CA LYS A 156 4.71 12.99 3.51
C LYS A 156 4.41 13.35 4.95
N ILE A 157 5.42 13.52 5.79
CA ILE A 157 5.25 13.73 7.24
C ILE A 157 4.38 14.95 7.57
N THR A 158 4.32 15.96 6.71
CA THR A 158 3.45 17.13 6.88
C THR A 158 1.96 16.82 6.73
N LYS A 159 1.61 15.72 6.06
CA LYS A 159 0.24 15.21 5.85
C LYS A 159 -0.03 13.93 6.68
N LEU A 160 0.79 13.67 7.70
CA LEU A 160 0.71 12.45 8.51
C LEU A 160 -0.67 12.22 9.14
N GLU A 161 -1.28 13.29 9.66
CA GLU A 161 -2.64 13.24 10.24
C GLU A 161 -3.68 12.84 9.20
N ASP A 162 -3.67 13.46 8.02
CA ASP A 162 -4.59 13.13 6.92
C ASP A 162 -4.46 11.65 6.54
N TYR A 163 -3.22 11.18 6.33
CA TYR A 163 -2.97 9.79 5.96
C TYR A 163 -3.39 8.80 7.04
N SER A 164 -3.18 9.14 8.32
CA SER A 164 -3.63 8.33 9.45
C SER A 164 -5.16 8.24 9.46
N LEU A 165 -5.85 9.38 9.35
CA LEU A 165 -7.31 9.47 9.31
C LEU A 165 -7.90 8.68 8.12
N TYR A 166 -7.33 8.83 6.92
CA TYR A 166 -7.79 8.09 5.74
C TYR A 166 -7.62 6.58 5.91
N LEU A 167 -6.49 6.15 6.48
CA LEU A 167 -6.22 4.73 6.72
C LEU A 167 -7.17 4.16 7.77
N GLU A 168 -7.46 4.90 8.84
CA GLU A 168 -8.43 4.51 9.86
C GLU A 168 -9.84 4.41 9.29
N ALA A 169 -10.32 5.45 8.59
CA ALA A 169 -11.63 5.45 7.96
C ALA A 169 -11.78 4.32 6.93
N PHE A 170 -10.75 4.10 6.11
CA PHE A 170 -10.71 2.98 5.15
C PHE A 170 -10.80 1.62 5.86
N THR A 171 -9.99 1.42 6.90
CA THR A 171 -9.96 0.15 7.65
C THR A 171 -11.30 -0.08 8.34
N TRP A 172 -11.83 0.90 9.05
CA TRP A 172 -13.11 0.80 9.73
C TRP A 172 -14.27 0.52 8.76
N GLY A 173 -14.33 1.25 7.64
CA GLY A 173 -15.35 1.06 6.62
C GLY A 173 -15.30 -0.34 6.02
N PHE A 174 -14.10 -0.79 5.61
CA PHE A 174 -13.91 -2.11 5.05
C PHE A 174 -14.25 -3.24 6.05
N GLU A 175 -13.81 -3.10 7.31
CA GLU A 175 -14.07 -4.08 8.37
C GLU A 175 -15.56 -4.24 8.71
N ASN A 176 -16.35 -3.16 8.61
CA ASN A 176 -17.79 -3.22 8.83
C ASN A 176 -18.54 -3.73 7.61
N LEU A 177 -18.18 -3.29 6.41
CA LEU A 177 -18.84 -3.74 5.18
C LEU A 177 -18.61 -5.22 4.88
N LYS A 178 -17.40 -5.73 5.14
CA LYS A 178 -17.07 -7.15 4.89
C LYS A 178 -17.87 -8.15 5.74
N LYS A 179 -18.60 -7.67 6.76
CA LYS A 179 -19.51 -8.50 7.58
C LYS A 179 -20.76 -8.90 6.79
N SER A 180 -21.16 -8.08 5.82
CA SER A 180 -22.40 -8.26 5.05
C SER A 180 -22.15 -8.42 3.55
N TYR A 181 -20.96 -8.08 3.05
CA TYR A 181 -20.62 -8.14 1.63
C TYR A 181 -19.34 -8.95 1.38
N PRO A 182 -19.24 -9.70 0.27
CA PRO A 182 -18.02 -10.41 -0.11
C PRO A 182 -16.83 -9.46 -0.32
N LYS A 183 -15.63 -9.90 0.06
CA LYS A 183 -14.40 -9.08 -0.08
C LYS A 183 -14.14 -8.64 -1.51
N ASP A 184 -14.27 -9.56 -2.47
CA ASP A 184 -14.01 -9.26 -3.88
C ASP A 184 -15.00 -8.24 -4.46
N PHE A 185 -16.24 -8.25 -3.97
CA PHE A 185 -17.24 -7.24 -4.32
C PHE A 185 -16.82 -5.86 -3.82
N LEU A 186 -16.39 -5.75 -2.56
CA LEU A 186 -15.92 -4.48 -1.99
C LEU A 186 -14.65 -3.96 -2.67
N LEU A 187 -13.73 -4.85 -3.02
CA LEU A 187 -12.54 -4.49 -3.79
C LEU A 187 -12.92 -4.00 -5.19
N SER A 188 -13.86 -4.66 -5.87
CA SER A 188 -14.40 -4.21 -7.14
C SER A 188 -15.05 -2.84 -7.01
N TYR A 189 -15.90 -2.62 -5.99
CA TYR A 189 -16.54 -1.33 -5.72
C TYR A 189 -15.53 -0.19 -5.51
N LEU A 190 -14.40 -0.45 -4.84
CA LEU A 190 -13.37 0.55 -4.59
C LEU A 190 -12.47 0.82 -5.80
N THR A 191 -12.34 -0.15 -6.71
CA THR A 191 -11.41 -0.09 -7.85
C THR A 191 -12.11 0.13 -9.19
N SER A 192 -13.44 0.09 -9.21
CA SER A 192 -14.25 0.33 -10.39
C SER A 192 -14.12 1.81 -10.81
N SER A 193 -13.18 2.07 -11.72
CA SER A 193 -13.05 3.33 -12.46
C SER A 193 -14.14 3.50 -13.54
N ILE A 194 -15.25 2.80 -13.37
CA ILE A 194 -16.00 2.26 -14.48
C ILE A 194 -17.23 3.15 -14.73
N LYS A 195 -17.29 3.73 -15.93
CA LYS A 195 -18.46 4.42 -16.49
C LYS A 195 -19.70 3.51 -16.38
N SER A 196 -20.88 4.10 -16.19
CA SER A 196 -22.19 3.43 -15.98
C SER A 196 -22.55 2.29 -16.94
N ASN A 197 -21.84 2.13 -18.05
CA ASN A 197 -22.16 1.21 -19.13
C ASN A 197 -21.18 0.05 -19.26
N PHE A 198 -20.38 -0.26 -18.24
CA PHE A 198 -19.46 -1.39 -18.32
C PHE A 198 -19.89 -2.52 -17.43
N LEU A 199 -19.92 -3.72 -18.02
CA LEU A 199 -20.36 -4.94 -17.39
C LEU A 199 -19.29 -6.01 -17.55
N LEU A 200 -19.05 -6.77 -16.48
CA LEU A 200 -18.25 -7.99 -16.53
C LEU A 200 -19.00 -9.09 -17.28
N LEU A 201 -18.26 -10.03 -17.85
CA LEU A 201 -18.81 -11.10 -18.69
C LEU A 201 -19.85 -11.99 -17.97
N ASP A 202 -19.74 -12.14 -16.66
CA ASP A 202 -20.69 -12.88 -15.82
C ASP A 202 -22.04 -12.17 -15.66
N HIS A 203 -22.10 -10.87 -15.93
CA HIS A 203 -23.33 -10.06 -15.91
C HIS A 203 -23.97 -9.87 -17.29
N LEU A 204 -23.35 -10.38 -18.35
CA LEU A 204 -23.87 -10.30 -19.71
C LEU A 204 -24.68 -11.54 -20.03
N ASP A 205 -25.85 -11.34 -20.61
CA ASP A 205 -26.60 -12.44 -21.22
C ASP A 205 -26.17 -12.67 -22.67
N GLY A 206 -25.52 -11.68 -23.29
CA GLY A 206 -25.00 -11.65 -24.65
C GLY A 206 -25.92 -10.98 -25.68
N SER A 207 -26.99 -10.30 -25.25
CA SER A 207 -27.88 -9.49 -26.11
C SER A 207 -27.36 -8.07 -26.29
N GLU A 208 -26.35 -7.70 -25.50
CA GLU A 208 -25.80 -6.37 -25.45
C GLU A 208 -25.01 -6.04 -26.73
N ILE A 209 -24.94 -4.74 -27.06
CA ILE A 209 -24.17 -4.24 -28.21
C ILE A 209 -22.86 -3.67 -27.67
N PRO A 210 -21.74 -4.41 -27.75
CA PRO A 210 -20.48 -3.94 -27.20
C PRO A 210 -19.93 -2.76 -27.99
N LYS A 211 -19.69 -1.65 -27.29
CA LYS A 211 -19.02 -0.45 -27.76
C LYS A 211 -17.51 -0.47 -27.49
N GLY A 212 -17.08 -1.21 -26.47
CA GLY A 212 -15.67 -1.38 -26.14
C GLY A 212 -15.40 -2.70 -25.42
N LEU A 213 -14.21 -3.27 -25.62
CA LEU A 213 -13.70 -4.44 -24.90
C LEU A 213 -12.59 -3.99 -23.97
N TYR A 214 -12.63 -4.48 -22.73
CA TYR A 214 -11.59 -4.31 -21.74
C TYR A 214 -11.18 -5.66 -21.18
N VAL A 215 -9.88 -5.85 -20.98
CA VAL A 215 -9.33 -7.06 -20.39
C VAL A 215 -8.53 -6.69 -19.14
N TYR A 216 -8.88 -7.30 -18.01
CA TYR A 216 -8.10 -7.19 -16.78
C TYR A 216 -6.93 -8.17 -16.83
N ASP A 217 -5.73 -7.62 -16.98
CA ASP A 217 -4.46 -8.34 -16.93
C ASP A 217 -3.45 -7.42 -16.26
N ASN A 218 -3.32 -7.59 -14.94
CA ASN A 218 -2.58 -6.69 -14.06
C ASN A 218 -3.04 -5.23 -14.18
N GLY A 219 -4.35 -5.03 -14.38
CA GLY A 219 -5.01 -3.75 -14.67
C GLY A 219 -5.92 -3.83 -15.89
N TRP A 220 -6.93 -2.97 -15.96
CA TRP A 220 -7.85 -2.90 -17.10
C TRP A 220 -7.16 -2.26 -18.31
N LYS A 221 -7.20 -2.96 -19.45
CA LYS A 221 -6.65 -2.49 -20.73
C LYS A 221 -7.76 -2.45 -21.76
N GLY A 222 -7.92 -1.33 -22.45
CA GLY A 222 -8.83 -1.21 -23.58
C GLY A 222 -8.27 -1.99 -24.78
N VAL A 223 -9.11 -2.83 -25.38
CA VAL A 223 -8.78 -3.62 -26.58
C VAL A 223 -9.66 -3.12 -27.73
N PRO A 224 -9.07 -2.71 -28.86
CA PRO A 224 -9.85 -2.31 -30.03
C PRO A 224 -10.75 -3.46 -30.52
N LEU A 225 -12.03 -3.16 -30.69
CA LEU A 225 -12.99 -4.10 -31.26
C LEU A 225 -12.84 -4.16 -32.79
N ILE A 226 -12.67 -5.37 -33.33
CA ILE A 226 -12.73 -5.63 -34.77
C ILE A 226 -14.13 -5.30 -35.30
N GLU A 227 -15.17 -5.72 -34.58
CA GLU A 227 -16.57 -5.46 -34.88
C GLU A 227 -17.33 -5.16 -33.58
N LYS A 228 -18.35 -4.28 -33.66
CA LYS A 228 -19.20 -3.90 -32.51
C LYS A 228 -20.31 -4.92 -32.26
N ASN A 229 -19.93 -6.18 -32.09
CA ASN A 229 -20.80 -7.31 -31.77
C ASN A 229 -20.03 -8.35 -30.93
N LEU A 230 -20.72 -9.34 -30.35
CA LEU A 230 -20.08 -10.36 -29.51
C LEU A 230 -19.02 -11.20 -30.25
N LYS A 231 -19.20 -11.45 -31.54
CA LYS A 231 -18.19 -12.17 -32.33
C LYS A 231 -16.92 -11.33 -32.45
N GLY A 232 -17.08 -10.02 -32.67
CA GLY A 232 -16.00 -9.05 -32.64
C GLY A 232 -15.26 -9.03 -31.31
N VAL A 233 -15.97 -9.14 -30.17
CA VAL A 233 -15.37 -9.29 -28.84
C VAL A 233 -14.47 -10.52 -28.76
N LEU A 234 -15.00 -11.71 -29.12
CA LEU A 234 -14.24 -12.96 -29.10
C LEU A 234 -12.99 -12.89 -29.98
N LEU A 235 -13.13 -12.39 -31.20
CA LEU A 235 -12.02 -12.27 -32.14
C LEU A 235 -10.96 -11.27 -31.65
N SER A 236 -11.38 -10.15 -31.06
CA SER A 236 -10.46 -9.14 -30.52
C SER A 236 -9.71 -9.66 -29.29
N LEU A 237 -10.39 -10.41 -28.42
CA LEU A 237 -9.78 -11.08 -27.28
C LEU A 237 -8.71 -12.08 -27.71
N LEU A 238 -8.98 -12.91 -28.74
CA LEU A 238 -8.00 -13.85 -29.26
C LEU A 238 -6.74 -13.14 -29.77
N LEU A 239 -6.88 -12.03 -30.49
CA LEU A 239 -5.71 -11.26 -30.94
C LEU A 239 -4.92 -10.68 -29.75
N TYR A 240 -5.61 -10.12 -28.76
CA TYR A 240 -4.98 -9.62 -27.54
C TYR A 240 -4.19 -10.70 -26.79
N LEU A 241 -4.76 -11.90 -26.65
CA LEU A 241 -4.09 -13.04 -26.02
C LEU A 241 -2.89 -13.51 -26.86
N ALA A 242 -3.02 -13.56 -28.19
CA ALA A 242 -1.95 -13.96 -29.10
C ALA A 242 -0.71 -13.05 -29.03
N GLU A 243 -0.88 -11.75 -28.76
CA GLU A 243 0.23 -10.82 -28.61
C GLU A 243 1.09 -11.11 -27.37
N LYS A 244 0.50 -11.72 -26.34
CA LYS A 244 1.14 -12.00 -25.05
C LYS A 244 1.56 -13.45 -24.87
N ALA A 245 1.08 -14.33 -25.73
CA ALA A 245 1.35 -15.75 -25.69
C ALA A 245 2.78 -16.09 -26.13
N SER A 246 3.24 -17.28 -25.72
CA SER A 246 4.48 -17.86 -26.25
C SER A 246 4.39 -18.09 -27.77
N LYS A 247 5.53 -18.23 -28.47
CA LYS A 247 5.52 -18.40 -29.94
C LYS A 247 4.65 -19.57 -30.42
N LYS A 248 4.63 -20.69 -29.68
CA LYS A 248 3.82 -21.87 -30.00
C LYS A 248 2.33 -21.58 -29.82
N GLU A 249 1.97 -21.11 -28.63
CA GLU A 249 0.58 -20.80 -28.28
C GLU A 249 -0.01 -19.67 -29.13
N LYS A 250 0.79 -18.65 -29.46
CA LYS A 250 0.42 -17.59 -30.39
C LYS A 250 -0.04 -18.16 -31.74
N ASN A 251 0.67 -19.15 -32.28
CA ASN A 251 0.27 -19.77 -33.54
C ASN A 251 -1.06 -20.51 -33.41
N GLU A 252 -1.28 -21.23 -32.30
CA GLU A 252 -2.53 -21.95 -32.02
C GLU A 252 -3.71 -20.97 -31.92
N ILE A 253 -3.54 -19.86 -31.19
CA ILE A 253 -4.57 -18.82 -31.04
C ILE A 253 -4.88 -18.16 -32.40
N LEU A 254 -3.86 -17.89 -33.23
CA LEU A 254 -4.06 -17.31 -34.56
C LEU A 254 -4.76 -18.27 -35.53
N ILE A 255 -4.58 -19.58 -35.38
CA ILE A 255 -5.33 -20.59 -36.13
C ILE A 255 -6.80 -20.56 -35.70
N ALA A 256 -7.07 -20.59 -34.38
CA ALA A 256 -8.42 -20.49 -33.84
C ALA A 256 -9.13 -19.21 -34.31
N TYR A 257 -8.45 -18.06 -34.27
CA TYR A 257 -8.95 -16.79 -34.81
C TYR A 257 -9.40 -16.91 -36.27
N LYS A 258 -8.54 -17.48 -37.14
CA LYS A 258 -8.85 -17.62 -38.58
C LYS A 258 -10.06 -18.52 -38.83
N GLN A 259 -10.19 -19.60 -38.04
CA GLN A 259 -11.32 -20.51 -38.15
C GLN A 259 -12.62 -19.87 -37.66
N LEU A 260 -12.62 -19.34 -36.43
CA LEU A 260 -13.79 -18.73 -35.80
C LEU A 260 -14.28 -17.48 -36.55
N ARG A 261 -13.40 -16.77 -37.25
CA ARG A 261 -13.79 -15.65 -38.12
C ARG A 261 -14.78 -16.08 -39.20
N ASN A 262 -14.60 -17.25 -39.79
CA ASN A 262 -15.39 -17.71 -40.93
C ASN A 262 -16.56 -18.64 -40.55
N ILE A 263 -16.57 -19.14 -39.31
CA ILE A 263 -17.64 -20.04 -38.84
C ILE A 263 -18.79 -19.20 -38.25
N PRO A 264 -20.06 -19.50 -38.59
CA PRO A 264 -21.20 -18.93 -37.89
C PRO A 264 -21.26 -19.48 -36.47
N LEU A 265 -21.35 -18.59 -35.48
CA LEU A 265 -21.45 -18.96 -34.07
C LEU A 265 -22.72 -18.36 -33.50
N SER A 266 -23.46 -19.15 -32.72
CA SER A 266 -24.57 -18.65 -31.93
C SER A 266 -24.05 -17.77 -30.79
N LYS A 267 -24.93 -16.93 -30.26
CA LYS A 267 -24.68 -16.12 -29.07
C LYS A 267 -24.19 -16.98 -27.89
N ASP A 268 -24.86 -18.10 -27.63
CA ASP A 268 -24.49 -19.00 -26.52
C ASP A 268 -23.12 -19.63 -26.71
N GLN A 269 -22.77 -20.01 -27.94
CA GLN A 269 -21.43 -20.53 -28.27
C GLN A 269 -20.36 -19.48 -28.02
N ILE A 270 -20.59 -18.22 -28.42
CA ILE A 270 -19.64 -17.13 -28.20
C ILE A 270 -19.47 -16.86 -26.69
N MET A 271 -20.58 -16.78 -25.94
CA MET A 271 -20.54 -16.55 -24.50
C MET A 271 -19.81 -17.68 -23.75
N LEU A 272 -20.04 -18.93 -24.16
CA LEU A 272 -19.31 -20.08 -23.61
C LEU A 272 -17.81 -19.96 -23.87
N LEU A 273 -17.40 -19.67 -25.11
CA LEU A 273 -15.99 -19.52 -25.47
C LEU A 273 -15.31 -18.39 -24.69
N LEU A 274 -16.00 -17.24 -24.53
CA LEU A 274 -15.47 -16.12 -23.75
C LEU A 274 -15.25 -16.51 -22.28
N ARG A 275 -16.20 -17.22 -21.66
CA ARG A 275 -16.10 -17.67 -20.26
C ARG A 275 -14.97 -18.70 -20.07
N GLU A 276 -14.83 -19.63 -21.00
CA GLU A 276 -13.73 -20.60 -20.95
C GLU A 276 -12.36 -19.92 -21.14
N LEU A 277 -12.25 -18.95 -22.05
CA LEU A 277 -11.02 -18.16 -22.22
C LEU A 277 -10.69 -17.32 -20.99
N GLU A 278 -11.68 -16.72 -20.34
CA GLU A 278 -11.50 -15.97 -19.09
C GLU A 278 -10.86 -16.86 -18.02
N LYS A 279 -11.40 -18.07 -17.85
CA LYS A 279 -10.95 -19.07 -16.89
C LYS A 279 -9.58 -19.64 -17.24
N GLU A 280 -9.36 -20.06 -18.49
CA GLU A 280 -8.12 -20.71 -18.93
C GLU A 280 -6.93 -19.75 -18.90
N LYS A 281 -7.14 -18.49 -19.31
CA LYS A 281 -6.07 -17.49 -19.38
C LYS A 281 -5.91 -16.66 -18.12
N GLY A 282 -6.78 -16.85 -17.12
CA GLY A 282 -6.73 -16.12 -15.85
C GLY A 282 -6.90 -14.60 -16.03
N VAL A 283 -7.65 -14.18 -17.04
CA VAL A 283 -7.99 -12.77 -17.28
C VAL A 283 -9.40 -12.47 -16.74
N LYS A 284 -9.83 -11.21 -16.74
CA LYS A 284 -11.27 -10.88 -16.68
C LYS A 284 -11.70 -10.07 -17.89
N ILE A 285 -12.88 -10.35 -18.43
CA ILE A 285 -13.43 -9.65 -19.59
C ILE A 285 -14.51 -8.68 -19.12
N GLY A 286 -14.44 -7.44 -19.60
CA GLY A 286 -15.46 -6.42 -19.39
C GLY A 286 -15.83 -5.76 -20.70
N LEU A 287 -17.12 -5.50 -20.90
CA LEU A 287 -17.64 -4.82 -22.08
C LEU A 287 -18.26 -3.50 -21.69
N GLU A 288 -17.97 -2.45 -22.46
CA GLU A 288 -18.75 -1.21 -22.46
C GLU A 288 -19.92 -1.38 -23.44
N ILE A 289 -21.15 -1.11 -23.00
CA ILE A 289 -22.42 -1.31 -23.72
C ILE A 289 -23.16 -0.01 -24.08
#